data_AF-A0A4P6WPT1-F1
#
_entry.id   AF-A0A4P6WPT1-F1
#
_cell.length_a   1.000
_cell.length_b   1.000
_cell.length_c   1.000
_cell.angle_alpha   90.00
_cell.angle_beta   90.00
_cell.angle_gamma   90.00
#
_symmetry.space_group_name_H-M   'P 1'
#
loop_
_entity.id
_entity.type
_entity.pdbx_description
1 polymer ?
#
loop_
_entity_poly.entity_id
_entity_poly.type
_entity_poly.pdbx_seq_one_letter_code
_entity_poly.pdbx_strand_id
1 'polypeptide(L)'
;MENIQFSLEKDVNDIFLQKLRKAGFKIPNKLNISGFECYANMMFRLVEPRPRTIHLPQKIKIPAEHLRGINLILKKFKMGANVNSHQSRHIKNINFLDAFLQDFGFHHFHLGEKYQSTGKDRDLIVRTGYEIIAKVDVNDVYIIGVYKHSKKENCHLWAKTELLEICYENWPHLLDAYVVRGVLGNDKEISEEDRIKLRGAYINVPIKLKNGVLLFSPGGGFTGNGISINMRREINKLMNKLYVFKKQIFESSIEIPGNSFFKVISFDMEHLCLVEDKQRTVILIKEGKNTSHVIKFNFGHGIIKYMPPLHANLNKTTETILSLYTISSPHFLSPFPSIINTENKYIDKNQIP
;
A
#
# COMPACT_ATOMS: atom_id res chain seq x y z
N MET A 1 24.53 23.09 -24.87
CA MET A 1 24.26 22.49 -23.55
C MET A 1 24.51 21.01 -23.68
N GLU A 2 25.41 20.47 -22.87
CA GLU A 2 25.72 19.04 -22.87
C GLU A 2 24.49 18.24 -22.41
N ASN A 3 24.18 17.14 -23.12
CA ASN A 3 22.96 16.36 -22.89
C ASN A 3 23.10 15.51 -21.62
N ILE A 4 22.61 16.02 -20.49
CA ILE A 4 22.39 15.21 -19.29
C ILE A 4 21.16 14.32 -19.53
N GLN A 5 21.35 13.00 -19.57
CA GLN A 5 20.26 12.04 -19.74
C GLN A 5 20.05 11.25 -18.45
N PHE A 6 19.03 11.62 -17.67
CA PHE A 6 18.52 10.76 -16.59
C PHE A 6 16.99 10.83 -16.54
N SER A 7 16.38 9.71 -16.13
CA SER A 7 14.94 9.63 -15.88
C SER A 7 14.73 9.13 -14.46
N LEU A 8 14.61 10.07 -13.50
CA LEU A 8 14.31 9.73 -12.10
C LEU A 8 13.05 8.89 -12.00
N GLU A 9 12.02 9.26 -12.78
CA GLU A 9 10.74 8.56 -12.81
C GLU A 9 10.92 7.10 -13.22
N LYS A 10 11.70 6.82 -14.27
CA LYS A 10 11.98 5.45 -14.72
C LYS A 10 12.73 4.65 -13.66
N ASP A 11 13.79 5.19 -13.09
CA ASP A 11 14.59 4.45 -12.11
C ASP A 11 13.82 4.21 -10.80
N VAL A 12 13.06 5.21 -10.33
CA VAL A 12 12.16 5.09 -9.18
C VAL A 12 11.09 4.03 -9.44
N ASN A 13 10.50 4.03 -10.64
CA ASN A 13 9.56 3.00 -11.05
C ASN A 13 10.20 1.59 -11.03
N ASP A 14 11.41 1.44 -11.54
CA ASP A 14 12.15 0.18 -11.53
C ASP A 14 12.45 -0.29 -10.09
N ILE A 15 12.80 0.62 -9.19
CA ILE A 15 12.99 0.32 -7.75
C ILE A 15 11.70 -0.22 -7.14
N PHE A 16 10.54 0.39 -7.40
CA PHE A 16 9.25 -0.09 -6.89
C PHE A 16 8.89 -1.48 -7.42
N LEU A 17 9.12 -1.73 -8.72
CA LEU A 17 8.92 -3.06 -9.31
C LEU A 17 9.84 -4.11 -8.67
N GLN A 18 11.09 -3.76 -8.36
CA GLN A 18 11.99 -4.65 -7.63
C GLN A 18 11.52 -4.92 -6.20
N LYS A 19 10.98 -3.92 -5.49
CA LYS A 19 10.40 -4.10 -4.16
C LYS A 19 9.21 -5.06 -4.17
N LEU A 20 8.32 -4.91 -5.15
CA LEU A 20 7.21 -5.86 -5.36
C LEU A 20 7.73 -7.29 -5.61
N ARG A 21 8.73 -7.47 -6.48
CA ARG A 21 9.34 -8.79 -6.73
C ARG A 21 9.92 -9.40 -5.46
N LYS A 22 10.71 -8.63 -4.71
CA LYS A 22 11.30 -9.06 -3.43
C LYS A 22 10.23 -9.42 -2.39
N ALA A 23 9.08 -8.75 -2.42
CA ALA A 23 7.95 -9.05 -1.55
C ALA A 23 7.11 -10.28 -1.97
N GLY A 24 7.48 -10.94 -3.07
CA GLY A 24 6.84 -12.18 -3.56
C GLY A 24 5.83 -11.98 -4.68
N PHE A 25 5.66 -10.77 -5.21
CA PHE A 25 4.71 -10.50 -6.29
C PHE A 25 5.28 -10.83 -7.66
N LYS A 26 4.44 -11.43 -8.50
CA LYS A 26 4.74 -11.60 -9.92
C LYS A 26 4.44 -10.30 -10.67
N ILE A 27 5.41 -9.80 -11.41
CA ILE A 27 5.24 -8.64 -12.27
C ILE A 27 4.83 -9.14 -13.66
N PRO A 28 3.64 -8.79 -14.17
CA PRO A 28 3.20 -9.20 -15.50
C PRO A 28 3.98 -8.44 -16.58
N ASN A 29 4.05 -9.02 -17.79
CA ASN A 29 4.75 -8.42 -18.92
C ASN A 29 4.15 -7.07 -19.36
N LYS A 30 2.84 -6.89 -19.15
CA LYS A 30 2.12 -5.65 -19.41
C LYS A 30 1.47 -5.17 -18.11
N LEU A 31 1.79 -3.96 -17.71
CA LEU A 31 1.16 -3.28 -16.59
C LEU A 31 0.00 -2.40 -17.10
N ASN A 32 -1.09 -2.33 -16.33
CA ASN A 32 -2.21 -1.45 -16.65
C ASN A 32 -2.01 -0.03 -16.10
N ILE A 33 -1.16 0.08 -15.07
CA ILE A 33 -0.75 1.29 -14.36
C ILE A 33 0.77 1.23 -14.16
N SER A 34 1.42 2.35 -13.87
CA SER A 34 2.87 2.38 -13.62
C SER A 34 3.29 1.43 -12.47
N GLY A 35 4.57 1.10 -12.41
CA GLY A 35 5.14 0.28 -11.33
C GLY A 35 5.02 0.92 -9.95
N PHE A 36 5.14 2.24 -9.84
CA PHE A 36 4.86 2.94 -8.59
C PHE A 36 3.35 2.93 -8.25
N GLU A 37 2.44 3.06 -9.24
CA GLU A 37 1.00 2.91 -9.01
C GLU A 37 0.66 1.50 -8.52
N CYS A 38 1.30 0.47 -9.09
CA CYS A 38 1.19 -0.91 -8.60
C CYS A 38 1.67 -1.03 -7.15
N TYR A 39 2.82 -0.43 -6.82
CA TYR A 39 3.35 -0.46 -5.46
C TYR A 39 2.44 0.26 -4.47
N ALA A 40 1.97 1.46 -4.81
CA ALA A 40 1.03 2.22 -4.01
C ALA A 40 -0.28 1.43 -3.82
N ASN A 41 -0.84 0.85 -4.89
CA ASN A 41 -2.03 0.01 -4.80
C ASN A 41 -1.84 -1.14 -3.80
N MET A 42 -0.68 -1.81 -3.85
CA MET A 42 -0.39 -2.87 -2.90
C MET A 42 -0.21 -2.37 -1.46
N MET A 43 0.41 -1.20 -1.25
CA MET A 43 0.50 -0.58 0.08
C MET A 43 -0.86 -0.27 0.69
N PHE A 44 -1.83 0.16 -0.11
CA PHE A 44 -3.19 0.44 0.36
C PHE A 44 -3.99 -0.84 0.65
N ARG A 45 -3.74 -1.93 -0.09
CA ARG A 45 -4.49 -3.20 0.02
C ARG A 45 -3.93 -4.16 1.04
N LEU A 46 -2.62 -4.10 1.29
CA LEU A 46 -1.95 -4.97 2.25
C LEU A 46 -2.10 -4.42 3.65
N VAL A 47 -2.44 -5.31 4.58
CA VAL A 47 -2.41 -5.00 6.00
C VAL A 47 -1.02 -5.31 6.53
N GLU A 48 -0.33 -4.30 7.05
CA GLU A 48 0.96 -4.49 7.69
C GLU A 48 0.86 -5.44 8.89
N PRO A 49 1.70 -6.49 9.00
CA PRO A 49 1.79 -7.34 10.19
C PRO A 49 2.23 -6.51 11.40
N ARG A 50 1.25 -6.11 12.21
CA ARG A 50 1.43 -5.25 13.38
C ARG A 50 0.33 -5.52 14.40
N PRO A 51 0.65 -5.59 15.71
CA PRO A 51 -0.36 -5.71 16.75
C PRO A 51 -1.40 -4.59 16.65
N ARG A 52 -2.68 -4.95 16.69
CA ARG A 52 -3.79 -4.00 16.67
C ARG A 52 -4.79 -4.24 17.78
N THR A 53 -5.34 -3.16 18.32
CA THR A 53 -6.50 -3.20 19.21
C THR A 53 -7.74 -3.56 18.40
N ILE A 54 -8.55 -4.46 18.94
CA ILE A 54 -9.76 -4.95 18.25
C ILE A 54 -10.97 -4.27 18.85
N HIS A 55 -11.78 -3.67 17.98
CA HIS A 55 -13.05 -3.06 18.32
C HIS A 55 -14.18 -3.86 17.68
N LEU A 56 -15.19 -4.19 18.48
CA LEU A 56 -16.40 -4.88 18.04
C LEU A 56 -17.59 -3.91 18.16
N PRO A 57 -18.58 -3.99 17.27
CA PRO A 57 -19.76 -3.17 17.36
C PRO A 57 -20.61 -3.65 18.54
N GLN A 58 -21.46 -2.79 19.08
CA GLN A 58 -22.34 -3.12 20.22
C GLN A 58 -23.18 -4.38 19.98
N LYS A 59 -23.58 -4.61 18.73
CA LYS A 59 -24.32 -5.79 18.30
C LYS A 59 -23.59 -6.44 17.14
N ILE A 60 -23.06 -7.65 17.36
CA ILE A 60 -22.46 -8.47 16.30
C ILE A 60 -23.12 -9.84 16.27
N LYS A 61 -23.52 -10.29 15.07
CA LYS A 61 -24.00 -11.65 14.84
C LYS A 61 -22.83 -12.50 14.34
N ILE A 62 -22.50 -13.54 15.09
CA ILE A 62 -21.43 -14.47 14.75
C ILE A 62 -22.04 -15.86 14.50
N PRO A 63 -21.93 -16.42 13.29
CA PRO A 63 -22.30 -17.81 13.02
C PRO A 63 -21.43 -18.75 13.86
N ALA A 64 -22.06 -19.60 14.69
CA ALA A 64 -21.35 -20.52 15.59
C ALA A 64 -20.36 -21.45 14.85
N GLU A 65 -20.74 -21.87 13.63
CA GLU A 65 -19.93 -22.70 12.73
C GLU A 65 -18.59 -22.06 12.30
N HIS A 66 -18.44 -20.75 12.45
CA HIS A 66 -17.24 -20.01 12.03
C HIS A 66 -16.47 -19.37 13.19
N LEU A 67 -16.84 -19.66 14.43
CA LEU A 67 -16.23 -19.06 15.62
C LEU A 67 -14.71 -19.31 15.69
N ARG A 68 -14.25 -20.50 15.32
CA ARG A 68 -12.81 -20.84 15.28
C ARG A 68 -12.04 -19.98 14.28
N GLY A 69 -12.54 -19.87 13.05
CA GLY A 69 -11.94 -19.04 12.01
C GLY A 69 -11.90 -17.55 12.38
N ILE A 70 -12.96 -17.05 13.02
CA ILE A 70 -13.02 -15.67 13.54
C ILE A 70 -11.96 -15.48 14.62
N ASN A 71 -11.94 -16.35 15.64
CA ASN A 71 -10.98 -16.27 16.73
C ASN A 71 -9.53 -16.33 16.23
N LEU A 72 -9.25 -17.14 15.21
CA LEU A 72 -7.94 -17.21 14.58
C LEU A 72 -7.51 -15.86 13.99
N ILE A 73 -8.36 -15.20 13.21
CA ILE A 73 -8.06 -13.89 12.62
C ILE A 73 -7.90 -12.81 13.68
N LEU A 74 -8.80 -12.78 14.67
CA LEU A 74 -8.69 -11.82 15.78
C LEU A 74 -7.39 -12.04 16.57
N LYS A 75 -6.99 -13.30 16.81
CA LYS A 75 -5.68 -13.61 17.42
C LYS A 75 -4.53 -13.10 16.55
N LYS A 76 -4.58 -13.30 15.22
CA LYS A 76 -3.56 -12.80 14.29
C LYS A 76 -3.43 -11.27 14.35
N PHE A 77 -4.55 -10.53 14.38
CA PHE A 77 -4.52 -9.07 14.54
C PHE A 77 -3.89 -8.64 15.87
N LYS A 78 -4.28 -9.26 16.99
CA LYS A 78 -3.71 -8.96 18.32
C LYS A 78 -2.20 -9.20 18.38
N MET A 79 -1.73 -10.29 17.78
CA MET A 79 -0.31 -10.67 17.78
C MET A 79 0.53 -9.93 16.72
N GLY A 80 -0.10 -9.22 15.79
CA GLY A 80 0.57 -8.64 14.64
C GLY A 80 1.09 -9.65 13.63
N ALA A 81 0.46 -10.83 13.57
CA ALA A 81 0.74 -11.81 12.54
C ALA A 81 0.23 -11.36 11.16
N ASN A 82 0.70 -12.00 10.09
CA ASN A 82 0.29 -11.65 8.74
C ASN A 82 -1.14 -12.12 8.47
N VAL A 83 -2.07 -11.18 8.30
CA VAL A 83 -3.48 -11.47 7.98
C VAL A 83 -3.77 -11.49 6.48
N ASN A 84 -2.81 -11.13 5.62
CA ASN A 84 -3.05 -11.02 4.18
C ASN A 84 -3.36 -12.36 3.51
N SER A 85 -3.01 -13.49 4.13
CA SER A 85 -3.41 -14.83 3.69
C SER A 85 -4.92 -15.07 3.76
N HIS A 86 -5.64 -14.28 4.57
CA HIS A 86 -7.10 -14.33 4.66
C HIS A 86 -7.79 -13.44 3.62
N GLN A 87 -7.07 -12.60 2.87
CA GLN A 87 -7.69 -11.80 1.81
C GLN A 87 -8.02 -12.63 0.56
N SER A 88 -8.74 -12.02 -0.39
CA SER A 88 -9.09 -12.67 -1.66
C SER A 88 -7.84 -13.03 -2.50
N ARG A 89 -8.01 -13.94 -3.48
CA ARG A 89 -6.93 -14.29 -4.42
C ARG A 89 -6.38 -13.10 -5.22
N HIS A 90 -7.20 -12.05 -5.34
CA HIS A 90 -6.78 -10.84 -6.03
C HIS A 90 -5.67 -10.10 -5.28
N ILE A 91 -5.40 -10.41 -4.02
CA ILE A 91 -4.26 -9.82 -3.28
C ILE A 91 -2.94 -10.10 -4.00
N LYS A 92 -2.81 -11.21 -4.73
CA LYS A 92 -1.59 -11.53 -5.52
C LYS A 92 -1.48 -10.75 -6.84
N ASN A 93 -2.54 -10.07 -7.27
CA ASN A 93 -2.58 -9.31 -8.52
C ASN A 93 -2.36 -7.82 -8.24
N ILE A 94 -1.18 -7.31 -8.62
CA ILE A 94 -0.80 -5.90 -8.44
C ILE A 94 -1.62 -4.92 -9.30
N ASN A 95 -2.19 -5.40 -10.41
CA ASN A 95 -3.06 -4.60 -11.29
C ASN A 95 -4.53 -4.57 -10.80
N PHE A 96 -4.90 -5.39 -9.81
CA PHE A 96 -6.28 -5.41 -9.34
C PHE A 96 -6.56 -4.22 -8.42
N LEU A 97 -7.61 -3.48 -8.74
CA LEU A 97 -8.10 -2.32 -7.99
C LEU A 97 -9.35 -2.76 -7.21
N ASP A 98 -9.27 -2.72 -5.88
CA ASP A 98 -10.36 -3.17 -5.01
C ASP A 98 -11.39 -2.05 -4.83
N ALA A 99 -12.46 -2.09 -5.62
CA ALA A 99 -13.47 -1.03 -5.60
C ALA A 99 -14.22 -0.92 -4.26
N PHE A 100 -14.30 -2.00 -3.48
CA PHE A 100 -14.93 -1.95 -2.16
C PHE A 100 -14.05 -1.18 -1.17
N LEU A 101 -12.75 -1.51 -1.15
CA LEU A 101 -11.78 -0.79 -0.34
C LEU A 101 -11.66 0.69 -0.78
N GLN A 102 -11.69 0.97 -2.08
CA GLN A 102 -11.54 2.33 -2.60
C GLN A 102 -12.76 3.20 -2.34
N ASP A 103 -13.97 2.67 -2.40
CA ASP A 103 -15.17 3.46 -2.11
C ASP A 103 -15.44 3.55 -0.60
N PHE A 104 -15.47 2.41 0.10
CA PHE A 104 -15.90 2.35 1.50
C PHE A 104 -14.75 2.36 2.52
N GLY A 105 -13.52 2.04 2.11
CA GLY A 105 -12.38 1.99 3.03
C GLY A 105 -12.36 0.73 3.93
N PHE A 106 -13.06 -0.33 3.52
CA PHE A 106 -13.14 -1.58 4.28
C PHE A 106 -12.37 -2.72 3.61
N HIS A 107 -11.79 -3.58 4.45
CA HIS A 107 -11.15 -4.83 4.07
C HIS A 107 -12.08 -6.02 4.33
N HIS A 108 -11.82 -7.13 3.66
CA HIS A 108 -12.53 -8.39 3.87
C HIS A 108 -11.57 -9.58 4.05
N PHE A 109 -11.87 -10.44 5.02
CA PHE A 109 -11.01 -11.56 5.41
C PHE A 109 -11.81 -12.87 5.50
N HIS A 110 -11.42 -13.87 4.71
CA HIS A 110 -11.98 -15.22 4.72
C HIS A 110 -11.69 -15.96 6.02
N LEU A 111 -12.70 -16.69 6.51
CA LEU A 111 -12.69 -17.33 7.84
C LEU A 111 -12.14 -18.77 7.88
N GLY A 112 -11.36 -19.21 6.90
CA GLY A 112 -10.78 -20.56 6.96
C GLY A 112 -9.74 -20.70 8.06
N GLU A 113 -9.53 -21.95 8.46
CA GLU A 113 -8.58 -22.31 9.52
C GLU A 113 -7.24 -22.82 8.98
N LYS A 114 -7.22 -23.27 7.72
CA LYS A 114 -6.07 -23.90 7.08
C LYS A 114 -5.75 -23.22 5.76
N TYR A 115 -4.48 -23.32 5.37
CA TYR A 115 -4.03 -22.96 4.04
C TYR A 115 -4.58 -23.92 2.99
N GLN A 116 -4.69 -23.44 1.75
CA GLN A 116 -5.01 -24.30 0.61
C GLN A 116 -3.87 -25.31 0.40
N SER A 117 -4.22 -26.59 0.23
CA SER A 117 -3.26 -27.69 0.18
C SER A 117 -2.47 -27.76 -1.13
N THR A 118 -3.03 -27.27 -2.24
CA THR A 118 -2.42 -27.36 -3.58
C THR A 118 -2.72 -26.12 -4.42
N GLY A 119 -2.00 -25.98 -5.54
CA GLY A 119 -2.24 -24.94 -6.54
C GLY A 119 -1.57 -23.59 -6.25
N LYS A 120 -1.86 -22.61 -7.12
CA LYS A 120 -1.25 -21.27 -7.10
C LYS A 120 -1.63 -20.40 -5.90
N ASP A 121 -2.67 -20.81 -5.17
CA ASP A 121 -3.26 -20.10 -4.04
C ASP A 121 -2.91 -20.76 -2.69
N ARG A 122 -1.89 -21.65 -2.64
CA ARG A 122 -1.47 -22.36 -1.41
C ARG A 122 -1.12 -21.46 -0.22
N ASP A 123 -0.68 -20.23 -0.48
CA ASP A 123 -0.35 -19.24 0.56
C ASP A 123 -1.61 -18.48 1.08
N LEU A 124 -2.79 -18.84 0.59
CA LEU A 124 -4.08 -18.29 1.01
C LEU A 124 -4.86 -19.33 1.80
N ILE A 125 -5.74 -18.82 2.67
CA ILE A 125 -6.60 -19.62 3.52
C ILE A 125 -7.75 -20.23 2.71
N VAL A 126 -8.20 -21.43 3.10
CA VAL A 126 -9.36 -22.12 2.53
C VAL A 126 -10.61 -21.26 2.73
N ARG A 127 -11.41 -21.08 1.67
CA ARG A 127 -12.62 -20.26 1.74
C ARG A 127 -13.75 -21.06 2.37
N THR A 128 -14.36 -20.50 3.42
CA THR A 128 -15.58 -21.04 4.05
C THR A 128 -16.86 -20.51 3.40
N GLY A 129 -16.74 -19.49 2.54
CA GLY A 129 -17.88 -18.73 2.05
C GLY A 129 -18.35 -17.63 3.00
N TYR A 130 -17.67 -17.43 4.15
CA TYR A 130 -17.90 -16.32 5.06
C TYR A 130 -16.64 -15.47 5.24
N GLU A 131 -16.87 -14.18 5.47
CA GLU A 131 -15.84 -13.16 5.56
C GLU A 131 -16.13 -12.19 6.71
N ILE A 132 -15.08 -11.79 7.43
CA ILE A 132 -15.10 -10.59 8.27
C ILE A 132 -14.97 -9.38 7.36
N ILE A 133 -15.85 -8.40 7.52
CA ILE A 133 -15.66 -7.04 6.99
C ILE A 133 -15.12 -6.18 8.13
N ALA A 134 -14.04 -5.44 7.88
CA ALA A 134 -13.41 -4.60 8.89
C ALA A 134 -12.80 -3.31 8.31
N LYS A 135 -12.80 -2.24 9.10
CA LYS A 135 -11.93 -1.08 8.85
C LYS A 135 -10.62 -1.30 9.59
N VAL A 136 -9.52 -1.32 8.85
CA VAL A 136 -8.18 -1.53 9.40
C VAL A 136 -7.46 -0.19 9.38
N ASP A 137 -7.01 0.25 10.55
CA ASP A 137 -6.17 1.43 10.72
C ASP A 137 -4.75 1.01 11.17
N VAL A 138 -3.90 1.98 11.48
CA VAL A 138 -2.51 1.78 11.87
C VAL A 138 -2.41 0.91 13.13
N ASN A 139 -3.17 1.24 14.17
CA ASN A 139 -3.11 0.59 15.49
C ASN A 139 -4.40 -0.15 15.87
N ASP A 140 -5.45 -0.01 15.06
CA ASP A 140 -6.79 -0.48 15.41
C ASP A 140 -7.40 -1.28 14.25
N VAL A 141 -8.25 -2.24 14.61
CA VAL A 141 -9.11 -2.93 13.66
C VAL A 141 -10.54 -2.92 14.19
N TYR A 142 -11.45 -2.38 13.39
CA TYR A 142 -12.86 -2.22 13.69
C TYR A 142 -13.65 -3.25 12.90
N ILE A 143 -14.15 -4.27 13.58
CA ILE A 143 -14.96 -5.32 12.95
C ILE A 143 -16.34 -4.74 12.66
N ILE A 144 -16.72 -4.68 11.38
CA ILE A 144 -18.06 -4.23 11.00
C ILE A 144 -19.06 -5.39 11.16
N GLY A 145 -18.66 -6.59 10.74
CA GLY A 145 -19.49 -7.78 10.89
C GLY A 145 -18.95 -8.99 10.16
N VAL A 146 -19.69 -10.09 10.25
CA VAL A 146 -19.41 -11.35 9.57
C VAL A 146 -20.52 -11.64 8.58
N TYR A 147 -20.15 -11.83 7.31
CA TYR A 147 -21.10 -11.94 6.22
C TYR A 147 -20.81 -13.15 5.35
N LYS A 148 -21.89 -13.78 4.86
CA LYS A 148 -21.80 -14.83 3.85
C LYS A 148 -21.50 -14.19 2.50
N HIS A 149 -20.38 -14.55 1.89
CA HIS A 149 -20.00 -14.20 0.53
C HIS A 149 -20.75 -15.07 -0.47
N SER A 150 -21.97 -14.68 -0.82
CA SER A 150 -22.83 -15.42 -1.75
C SER A 150 -23.29 -14.53 -2.90
N LYS A 151 -23.06 -14.98 -4.14
CA LYS A 151 -23.61 -14.32 -5.34
C LYS A 151 -25.14 -14.40 -5.44
N LYS A 152 -25.79 -15.26 -4.64
CA LYS A 152 -27.25 -15.45 -4.66
C LYS A 152 -27.95 -14.72 -3.51
N GLU A 153 -27.41 -14.81 -2.30
CA GLU A 153 -28.06 -14.30 -1.08
C GLU A 153 -27.54 -12.91 -0.67
N ASN A 154 -26.30 -12.58 -1.05
CA ASN A 154 -25.62 -11.33 -0.67
C ASN A 154 -24.90 -10.74 -1.90
N CYS A 155 -25.56 -10.74 -3.05
CA CYS A 155 -25.01 -10.31 -4.34
C CYS A 155 -24.44 -8.89 -4.33
N HIS A 156 -24.96 -8.03 -3.46
CA HIS A 156 -24.56 -6.63 -3.32
C HIS A 156 -23.86 -6.31 -2.01
N LEU A 157 -23.35 -7.30 -1.27
CA LEU A 157 -22.66 -7.11 0.03
C LEU A 157 -21.68 -5.93 0.02
N TRP A 158 -20.91 -5.82 -1.05
CA TRP A 158 -19.88 -4.79 -1.21
C TRP A 158 -20.42 -3.37 -1.38
N ALA A 159 -21.70 -3.21 -1.66
CA ALA A 159 -22.36 -1.92 -1.88
C ALA A 159 -23.41 -1.58 -0.81
N LYS A 160 -23.57 -2.43 0.22
CA LYS A 160 -24.56 -2.26 1.29
C LYS A 160 -24.24 -1.05 2.14
N THR A 161 -25.11 -0.04 2.12
CA THR A 161 -25.02 1.16 2.97
C THR A 161 -24.98 0.78 4.46
N GLU A 162 -25.64 -0.32 4.85
CA GLU A 162 -25.63 -0.87 6.21
C GLU A 162 -24.22 -1.00 6.81
N LEU A 163 -23.20 -1.33 6.01
CA LEU A 163 -21.82 -1.45 6.50
C LEU A 163 -21.27 -0.11 7.00
N LEU A 164 -21.62 0.98 6.33
CA LEU A 164 -21.25 2.34 6.73
C LEU A 164 -22.11 2.82 7.90
N GLU A 165 -23.38 2.41 7.96
CA GLU A 165 -24.27 2.70 9.09
C GLU A 165 -23.72 2.08 10.39
N ILE A 166 -23.38 0.79 10.38
CA ILE A 166 -22.76 0.11 11.52
C ILE A 166 -21.48 0.83 11.95
N CYS A 167 -20.63 1.19 10.98
CA CYS A 167 -19.39 1.92 11.27
C CYS A 167 -19.68 3.30 11.90
N TYR A 168 -20.63 4.05 11.36
CA TYR A 168 -20.97 5.40 11.84
C TYR A 168 -21.62 5.38 13.22
N GLU A 169 -22.52 4.44 13.48
CA GLU A 169 -23.21 4.31 14.77
C GLU A 169 -22.27 3.92 15.91
N ASN A 170 -21.25 3.08 15.62
CA ASN A 170 -20.33 2.60 16.64
C ASN A 170 -19.07 3.49 16.76
N TRP A 171 -18.58 4.03 15.64
CA TRP A 171 -17.31 4.76 15.55
C TRP A 171 -17.39 5.94 14.57
N PRO A 172 -18.20 6.97 14.86
CA PRO A 172 -18.43 8.09 13.94
C PRO A 172 -17.15 8.82 13.54
N HIS A 173 -16.18 8.92 14.45
CA HIS A 173 -14.87 9.53 14.21
C HIS A 173 -14.10 8.93 13.03
N LEU A 174 -14.38 7.67 12.65
CA LEU A 174 -13.76 7.02 11.48
C LEU A 174 -14.30 7.53 10.15
N LEU A 175 -15.47 8.19 10.18
CA LEU A 175 -16.20 8.64 9.01
C LEU A 175 -16.43 10.17 8.97
N ASP A 176 -16.22 10.88 10.09
CA ASP A 176 -16.46 12.32 10.22
C ASP A 176 -15.75 13.17 9.17
N ALA A 177 -14.53 12.81 8.78
CA ALA A 177 -13.76 13.50 7.75
C ALA A 177 -14.39 13.39 6.34
N TYR A 178 -15.31 12.45 6.15
CA TYR A 178 -15.98 12.19 4.87
C TYR A 178 -17.45 12.66 4.87
N VAL A 179 -17.91 13.26 5.97
CA VAL A 179 -19.26 13.81 6.06
C VAL A 179 -19.36 15.07 5.21
N VAL A 180 -20.28 15.06 4.25
CA VAL A 180 -20.62 16.22 3.44
C VAL A 180 -21.54 17.13 4.23
N ARG A 181 -21.10 18.37 4.45
CA ARG A 181 -21.83 19.39 5.22
C ARG A 181 -22.41 20.45 4.28
N GLY A 182 -23.55 21.02 4.66
CA GLY A 182 -24.18 22.13 3.93
C GLY A 182 -24.89 21.74 2.64
N VAL A 183 -25.15 20.45 2.43
CA VAL A 183 -25.87 19.94 1.25
C VAL A 183 -27.03 19.07 1.71
N LEU A 184 -28.22 19.33 1.18
CA LEU A 184 -29.36 18.41 1.29
C LEU A 184 -29.14 17.30 0.26
N GLY A 185 -29.14 16.06 0.73
CA GLY A 185 -28.88 14.90 -0.12
C GLY A 185 -29.91 14.79 -1.25
N ASN A 186 -29.56 14.07 -2.31
CA ASN A 186 -30.48 13.84 -3.41
C ASN A 186 -31.78 13.18 -2.90
N ASP A 187 -32.94 13.59 -3.43
CA ASP A 187 -34.23 12.99 -3.07
C ASP A 187 -34.34 11.52 -3.51
N LYS A 188 -33.57 11.16 -4.55
CA LYS A 188 -33.51 9.79 -5.07
C LYS A 188 -32.40 9.00 -4.40
N GLU A 189 -32.78 7.97 -3.66
CA GLU A 189 -31.82 6.99 -3.12
C GLU A 189 -31.16 6.19 -4.24
N ILE A 190 -29.84 6.04 -4.15
CA ILE A 190 -29.06 5.20 -5.07
C ILE A 190 -29.09 3.77 -4.51
N SER A 191 -29.66 2.85 -5.29
CA SER A 191 -29.72 1.43 -4.93
C SER A 191 -28.31 0.81 -4.87
N GLU A 192 -28.17 -0.31 -4.16
CA GLU A 192 -26.89 -1.03 -4.08
C GLU A 192 -26.44 -1.55 -5.46
N GLU A 193 -27.39 -1.93 -6.31
CA GLU A 193 -27.13 -2.35 -7.68
C GLU A 193 -26.61 -1.19 -8.54
N ASP A 194 -27.26 -0.03 -8.46
CA ASP A 194 -26.82 1.16 -9.19
C ASP A 194 -25.46 1.64 -8.69
N ARG A 195 -25.18 1.55 -7.39
CA ARG A 195 -23.86 1.83 -6.83
C ARG A 195 -22.79 0.92 -7.45
N ILE A 196 -23.06 -0.37 -7.64
CA ILE A 196 -22.13 -1.29 -8.30
C ILE A 196 -21.87 -0.88 -9.75
N LYS A 197 -22.93 -0.50 -10.49
CA LYS A 197 -22.80 -0.01 -11.88
C LYS A 197 -21.95 1.26 -11.94
N LEU A 198 -22.21 2.23 -11.07
CA LEU A 198 -21.49 3.50 -11.00
C LEU A 198 -20.02 3.29 -10.62
N ARG A 199 -19.71 2.40 -9.66
CA ARG A 199 -18.34 2.00 -9.35
C ARG A 199 -17.63 1.36 -10.53
N GLY A 200 -18.33 0.52 -11.29
CA GLY A 200 -17.80 -0.07 -12.53
C GLY A 200 -17.44 0.97 -13.60
N ALA A 201 -18.03 2.15 -13.54
CA ALA A 201 -17.72 3.31 -14.38
C ALA A 201 -16.82 4.36 -13.70
N TYR A 202 -16.28 4.06 -12.51
CA TYR A 202 -15.45 4.96 -11.69
C TYR A 202 -16.13 6.29 -11.32
N ILE A 203 -17.46 6.28 -11.16
CA ILE A 203 -18.25 7.44 -10.77
C ILE A 203 -18.40 7.45 -9.24
N ASN A 204 -17.96 8.54 -8.61
CA ASN A 204 -18.13 8.77 -7.18
C ASN A 204 -19.50 9.40 -6.91
N VAL A 205 -20.25 8.83 -5.97
CA VAL A 205 -21.55 9.34 -5.56
C VAL A 205 -21.65 9.42 -4.04
N PRO A 206 -22.26 10.48 -3.49
CA PRO A 206 -22.55 10.55 -2.05
C PRO A 206 -23.41 9.37 -1.59
N ILE A 207 -23.25 8.99 -0.32
CA ILE A 207 -23.94 7.88 0.33
C ILE A 207 -24.75 8.46 1.48
N LYS A 208 -26.07 8.40 1.38
CA LYS A 208 -26.98 8.81 2.45
C LYS A 208 -27.20 7.64 3.40
N LEU A 209 -26.86 7.85 4.68
CA LEU A 209 -27.18 6.94 5.77
C LEU A 209 -28.64 7.15 6.22
N LYS A 210 -29.24 6.16 6.90
CA LYS A 210 -30.60 6.27 7.47
C LYS A 210 -30.84 7.50 8.35
N ASN A 211 -29.83 7.93 9.11
CA ASN A 211 -29.92 9.11 9.98
C ASN A 211 -29.78 10.44 9.22
N GLY A 212 -29.73 10.42 7.89
CA GLY A 212 -29.62 11.60 7.04
C GLY A 212 -28.19 12.10 6.78
N VAL A 213 -27.18 11.52 7.44
CA VAL A 213 -25.77 11.86 7.19
C VAL A 213 -25.39 11.46 5.76
N LEU A 214 -24.71 12.36 5.05
CA LEU A 214 -24.14 12.12 3.73
C LEU A 214 -22.64 11.89 3.83
N LEU A 215 -22.17 10.75 3.34
CA LEU A 215 -20.75 10.43 3.23
C LEU A 215 -20.28 10.54 1.79
N PHE A 216 -19.06 10.98 1.56
CA PHE A 216 -18.44 10.97 0.23
C PHE A 216 -17.20 10.06 0.22
N SER A 217 -17.37 8.88 -0.39
CA SER A 217 -16.37 7.83 -0.58
C SER A 217 -15.31 7.73 0.54
N PRO A 218 -15.65 7.14 1.70
CA PRO A 218 -14.74 6.98 2.83
C PRO A 218 -13.41 6.26 2.53
N GLY A 219 -13.32 5.50 1.45
CA GLY A 219 -12.06 4.90 0.96
C GLY A 219 -11.23 5.81 0.05
N GLY A 220 -11.72 7.01 -0.23
CA GLY A 220 -11.15 8.00 -1.16
C GLY A 220 -11.83 8.06 -2.52
N GLY A 221 -12.60 7.04 -2.91
CA GLY A 221 -13.27 7.00 -4.21
C GLY A 221 -12.29 6.79 -5.37
N PHE A 222 -12.76 7.04 -6.59
CA PHE A 222 -12.09 6.71 -7.85
C PHE A 222 -11.63 7.95 -8.63
N THR A 223 -10.52 7.83 -9.34
CA THR A 223 -10.16 8.72 -10.45
C THR A 223 -10.73 8.20 -11.78
N GLY A 224 -10.65 8.99 -12.85
CA GLY A 224 -11.15 8.58 -14.18
C GLY A 224 -10.49 7.34 -14.79
N ASN A 225 -9.30 6.95 -14.31
CA ASN A 225 -8.62 5.68 -14.68
C ASN A 225 -8.80 4.57 -13.62
N GLY A 226 -9.70 4.77 -12.66
CA GLY A 226 -10.14 3.75 -11.69
C GLY A 226 -9.25 3.54 -10.47
N ILE A 227 -8.17 4.32 -10.31
CA ILE A 227 -7.35 4.24 -9.09
C ILE A 227 -7.96 5.06 -7.96
N SER A 228 -7.57 4.77 -6.70
CA SER A 228 -8.03 5.57 -5.56
C SER A 228 -7.55 7.02 -5.65
N ILE A 229 -8.41 7.98 -5.30
CA ILE A 229 -7.99 9.39 -5.17
C ILE A 229 -6.92 9.54 -4.09
N ASN A 230 -7.03 8.82 -2.97
CA ASN A 230 -6.01 8.84 -1.91
C ASN A 230 -4.67 8.33 -2.44
N MET A 231 -4.67 7.26 -3.22
CA MET A 231 -3.48 6.75 -3.88
C MET A 231 -2.90 7.79 -4.86
N ARG A 232 -3.74 8.42 -5.70
CA ARG A 232 -3.31 9.47 -6.64
C ARG A 232 -2.69 10.68 -5.91
N ARG A 233 -3.19 11.04 -4.73
CA ARG A 233 -2.59 12.11 -3.91
C ARG A 233 -1.17 11.77 -3.47
N GLU A 234 -0.94 10.55 -2.99
CA GLU A 234 0.41 10.10 -2.59
C GLU A 234 1.35 10.03 -3.79
N ILE A 235 0.85 9.62 -4.94
CA ILE A 235 1.57 9.63 -6.21
C ILE A 235 1.98 11.06 -6.58
N ASN A 236 1.06 12.01 -6.53
CA ASN A 236 1.35 13.40 -6.88
C ASN A 236 2.40 14.02 -5.94
N LYS A 237 2.37 13.67 -4.64
CA LYS A 237 3.44 14.08 -3.69
C LYS A 237 4.80 13.56 -4.13
N LEU A 238 4.90 12.28 -4.51
CA LEU A 238 6.14 11.71 -5.01
C LEU A 238 6.60 12.39 -6.31
N MET A 239 5.70 12.57 -7.29
CA MET A 239 6.05 13.20 -8.57
C MET A 239 6.55 14.63 -8.38
N ASN A 240 5.87 15.41 -7.52
CA ASN A 240 6.33 16.74 -7.14
C ASN A 240 7.71 16.69 -6.48
N LYS A 241 7.96 15.68 -5.63
CA LYS A 241 9.26 15.50 -4.99
C LYS A 241 10.36 15.17 -5.99
N LEU A 242 10.11 14.26 -6.94
CA LEU A 242 11.07 13.94 -8.01
C LEU A 242 11.37 15.16 -8.87
N TYR A 243 10.37 16.00 -9.14
CA TYR A 243 10.57 17.28 -9.83
C TYR A 243 11.48 18.23 -9.04
N VAL A 244 11.27 18.38 -7.73
CA VAL A 244 12.14 19.19 -6.85
C VAL A 244 13.57 18.66 -6.85
N PHE A 245 13.77 17.35 -6.68
CA PHE A 245 15.10 16.75 -6.76
C PHE A 245 15.76 16.98 -8.12
N LYS A 246 15.01 16.84 -9.22
CA LYS A 246 15.51 17.13 -10.55
C LYS A 246 16.02 18.56 -10.66
N LYS A 247 15.24 19.53 -10.19
CA LYS A 247 15.63 20.95 -10.17
C LYS A 247 16.91 21.19 -9.36
N GLN A 248 17.00 20.60 -8.17
CA GLN A 248 18.18 20.71 -7.30
C GLN A 248 19.45 20.15 -7.94
N ILE A 249 19.36 19.05 -8.70
CA ILE A 249 20.51 18.50 -9.44
C ILE A 249 21.02 19.52 -10.47
N PHE A 250 20.12 20.16 -11.22
CA PHE A 250 20.50 21.15 -12.23
C PHE A 250 20.98 22.48 -11.66
N GLU A 251 20.42 22.90 -10.53
CA GLU A 251 20.83 24.14 -9.85
C GLU A 251 22.08 23.96 -8.99
N SER A 252 22.39 22.72 -8.60
CA SER A 252 23.64 22.44 -7.90
C SER A 252 24.81 22.77 -8.83
N SER A 253 25.81 23.50 -8.33
CA SER A 253 27.06 23.79 -9.06
C SER A 253 27.94 22.55 -9.25
N ILE A 254 27.34 21.36 -9.27
CA ILE A 254 28.04 20.10 -9.47
C ILE A 254 28.49 20.06 -10.91
N GLU A 255 29.81 20.03 -11.11
CA GLU A 255 30.37 19.67 -12.39
C GLU A 255 29.95 18.23 -12.72
N ILE A 256 29.06 18.14 -13.71
CA ILE A 256 28.58 16.91 -14.31
C ILE A 256 29.29 16.77 -15.65
N PRO A 257 30.01 15.67 -15.91
CA PRO A 257 30.61 15.46 -17.21
C PRO A 257 29.53 15.40 -18.30
N GLY A 258 29.80 15.96 -19.46
CA GLY A 258 28.91 15.84 -20.61
C GLY A 258 28.58 14.38 -20.95
N ASN A 259 27.34 14.12 -21.34
CA ASN A 259 26.82 12.78 -21.69
C ASN A 259 26.93 11.73 -20.56
N SER A 260 26.91 12.14 -19.28
CA SER A 260 26.89 11.19 -18.16
C SER A 260 25.50 10.59 -17.94
N PHE A 261 25.45 9.33 -17.50
CA PHE A 261 24.23 8.64 -17.11
C PHE A 261 24.13 8.57 -15.59
N PHE A 262 22.98 9.00 -15.05
CA PHE A 262 22.68 8.88 -13.63
C PHE A 262 21.68 7.76 -13.39
N LYS A 263 21.91 7.00 -12.33
CA LYS A 263 21.00 5.96 -11.85
C LYS A 263 20.57 6.23 -10.41
N VAL A 264 19.27 6.22 -10.15
CA VAL A 264 18.74 6.23 -8.78
C VAL A 264 19.07 4.92 -8.06
N ILE A 265 19.68 5.02 -6.89
CA ILE A 265 19.99 3.88 -6.01
C ILE A 265 18.95 3.75 -4.90
N SER A 266 18.65 4.86 -4.24
CA SER A 266 17.65 4.94 -3.17
C SER A 266 17.03 6.31 -3.11
N PHE A 267 15.82 6.40 -2.59
CA PHE A 267 15.13 7.66 -2.37
C PHE A 267 14.07 7.50 -1.25
N ASP A 268 13.70 8.62 -0.65
CA ASP A 268 12.49 8.79 0.16
C ASP A 268 11.95 10.23 -0.05
N MET A 269 11.12 10.74 0.87
CA MET A 269 10.56 12.10 0.79
C MET A 269 11.54 13.23 1.15
N GLU A 270 12.72 12.91 1.64
CA GLU A 270 13.76 13.82 2.14
C GLU A 270 15.13 13.57 1.49
N HIS A 271 15.39 12.37 0.97
CA HIS A 271 16.68 11.91 0.48
C HIS A 271 16.58 11.36 -0.94
N LEU A 272 17.57 11.67 -1.76
CA LEU A 272 17.80 11.03 -3.06
C LEU A 272 19.27 10.65 -3.18
N CYS A 273 19.54 9.40 -3.56
CA CYS A 273 20.88 8.90 -3.83
C CYS A 273 20.99 8.47 -5.29
N LEU A 274 21.94 9.06 -6.01
CA LEU A 274 22.23 8.76 -7.41
C LEU A 274 23.67 8.27 -7.56
N VAL A 275 23.91 7.42 -8.55
CA VAL A 275 25.25 7.09 -9.03
C VAL A 275 25.40 7.55 -10.47
N GLU A 276 26.48 8.25 -10.75
CA GLU A 276 26.93 8.66 -12.08
C GLU A 276 27.98 7.66 -12.61
N ASP A 277 27.89 7.31 -13.89
CA ASP A 277 28.59 6.18 -14.46
C ASP A 277 30.05 6.44 -14.87
N LYS A 278 30.39 7.64 -15.35
CA LYS A 278 31.74 7.93 -15.89
C LYS A 278 32.76 8.24 -14.81
N GLN A 279 32.42 9.10 -13.84
CA GLN A 279 33.30 9.43 -12.71
C GLN A 279 33.07 8.52 -11.50
N ARG A 280 32.12 7.58 -11.57
CA ARG A 280 31.71 6.73 -10.45
C ARG A 280 31.37 7.58 -9.23
N THR A 281 30.59 8.62 -9.47
CA THR A 281 30.23 9.57 -8.43
C THR A 281 28.94 9.13 -7.74
N VAL A 282 28.91 9.15 -6.41
CA VAL A 282 27.64 9.14 -5.65
C VAL A 282 27.24 10.57 -5.34
N ILE A 283 26.01 10.92 -5.71
CA ILE A 283 25.37 12.18 -5.35
C ILE A 283 24.27 11.87 -4.35
N LEU A 284 24.40 12.43 -3.15
CA LEU A 284 23.37 12.42 -2.13
C LEU A 284 22.74 13.80 -2.06
N ILE A 285 21.41 13.86 -2.17
CA ILE A 285 20.62 15.05 -1.92
C ILE A 285 19.82 14.79 -0.66
N LYS A 286 19.93 15.69 0.32
CA LYS A 286 19.13 15.70 1.54
C LYS A 286 18.40 17.03 1.66
N GLU A 287 17.08 16.98 1.76
CA GLU A 287 16.23 18.13 1.97
C GLU A 287 15.97 18.32 3.47
N GLY A 288 16.36 19.48 3.99
CA GLY A 288 15.96 19.99 5.29
C GLY A 288 14.84 21.02 5.16
N LYS A 289 14.28 21.47 6.29
CA LYS A 289 13.14 22.41 6.32
C LYS A 289 13.37 23.70 5.51
N ASN A 290 14.61 24.19 5.44
CA ASN A 290 14.96 25.45 4.76
C ASN A 290 16.20 25.36 3.85
N THR A 291 16.92 24.23 3.84
CA THR A 291 18.18 24.05 3.11
C THR A 291 18.23 22.68 2.47
N SER A 292 18.79 22.60 1.26
CA SER A 292 19.09 21.33 0.61
C SER A 292 20.60 21.13 0.61
N HIS A 293 21.04 19.97 1.09
CA HIS A 293 22.45 19.60 1.09
C HIS A 293 22.69 18.63 -0.04
N VAL A 294 23.62 18.97 -0.94
CA VAL A 294 24.08 18.03 -1.97
C VAL A 294 25.52 17.64 -1.66
N ILE A 295 25.76 16.35 -1.53
CA ILE A 295 27.08 15.78 -1.20
C ILE A 295 27.53 14.89 -2.35
N LYS A 296 28.75 15.13 -2.85
CA LYS A 296 29.38 14.40 -3.96
C LYS A 296 30.53 13.53 -3.42
N PHE A 297 30.56 12.25 -3.77
CA PHE A 297 31.66 11.33 -3.45
C PHE A 297 32.17 10.64 -4.72
N ASN A 298 33.48 10.76 -5.02
CA ASN A 298 34.10 10.12 -6.19
C ASN A 298 34.80 8.82 -5.80
N PHE A 299 34.38 7.68 -6.37
CA PHE A 299 35.05 6.39 -6.16
C PHE A 299 36.19 6.21 -7.17
N GLY A 300 37.34 6.86 -6.92
CA GLY A 300 38.53 6.62 -7.75
C GLY A 300 39.75 7.51 -7.53
N HIS A 301 39.63 8.65 -6.84
CA HIS A 301 40.73 9.62 -6.71
C HIS A 301 40.90 10.19 -5.29
N GLY A 302 40.59 9.43 -4.23
CA GLY A 302 40.94 9.85 -2.86
C GLY A 302 40.03 9.31 -1.76
N ILE A 303 40.70 8.75 -0.75
CA ILE A 303 40.34 8.41 0.64
C ILE A 303 38.84 8.18 0.96
N ILE A 304 38.40 6.93 0.84
CA ILE A 304 37.59 6.30 1.90
C ILE A 304 38.61 5.63 2.83
N LYS A 305 38.96 6.30 3.95
CA LYS A 305 39.78 5.66 4.98
C LYS A 305 38.93 4.54 5.58
N TYR A 306 39.50 3.33 5.55
CA TYR A 306 38.89 2.03 5.87
C TYR A 306 37.93 1.46 4.81
N MET A 307 38.50 0.94 3.72
CA MET A 307 38.42 -0.49 3.33
C MET A 307 39.38 -0.76 2.15
N PRO A 308 39.95 -1.97 2.01
CA PRO A 308 40.90 -2.29 0.94
C PRO A 308 40.27 -2.06 -0.43
N PRO A 309 41.07 -1.84 -1.50
CA PRO A 309 40.56 -1.53 -2.82
C PRO A 309 39.75 -2.71 -3.35
N LEU A 310 38.43 -2.62 -3.24
CA LEU A 310 37.55 -3.49 -4.02
C LEU A 310 37.65 -3.01 -5.45
N HIS A 311 38.17 -3.87 -6.33
CA HIS A 311 37.81 -3.84 -7.74
C HIS A 311 36.28 -3.77 -7.81
N ALA A 312 35.76 -2.56 -8.07
CA ALA A 312 34.38 -2.20 -7.77
C ALA A 312 33.43 -2.91 -8.71
N ASN A 313 32.91 -4.06 -8.27
CA ASN A 313 31.65 -4.57 -8.76
C ASN A 313 30.57 -3.57 -8.33
N LEU A 314 30.00 -2.83 -9.28
CA LEU A 314 29.00 -1.78 -9.03
C LEU A 314 27.87 -2.28 -8.10
N ASN A 315 27.52 -3.56 -8.19
CA ASN A 315 26.51 -4.19 -7.34
C ASN A 315 26.94 -4.21 -5.87
N LYS A 316 28.21 -4.49 -5.55
CA LYS A 316 28.71 -4.62 -4.18
C LYS A 316 28.87 -3.27 -3.49
N THR A 317 29.29 -2.24 -4.23
CA THR A 317 29.31 -0.84 -3.74
C THR A 317 27.88 -0.33 -3.53
N THR A 318 26.98 -0.63 -4.47
CA THR A 318 25.54 -0.31 -4.35
C THR A 318 24.92 -1.00 -3.12
N GLU A 319 25.20 -2.28 -2.90
CA GLU A 319 24.75 -3.04 -1.72
C GLU A 319 25.32 -2.46 -0.42
N THR A 320 26.59 -2.00 -0.42
CA THR A 320 27.24 -1.39 0.75
C THR A 320 26.66 0.00 1.05
N ILE A 321 26.37 0.81 0.04
CA ILE A 321 25.72 2.11 0.24
C ILE A 321 24.28 1.90 0.72
N LEU A 322 23.54 0.95 0.14
CA LEU A 322 22.19 0.59 0.56
C LEU A 322 22.15 0.00 1.99
N SER A 323 23.22 -0.66 2.45
CA SER A 323 23.31 -1.17 3.82
C SER A 323 23.70 -0.09 4.83
N LEU A 324 24.47 0.93 4.42
CA LEU A 324 24.81 2.10 5.23
C LEU A 324 23.67 3.12 5.30
N TYR A 325 22.95 3.29 4.20
CA TYR A 325 21.68 4.00 4.11
C TYR A 325 20.54 3.01 4.28
N THR A 326 20.48 2.35 5.45
CA THR A 326 19.19 1.94 6.01
C THR A 326 18.38 3.21 6.25
N ILE A 327 17.82 3.76 5.17
CA ILE A 327 16.86 4.85 5.19
C ILE A 327 15.60 4.24 5.79
N SER A 328 15.57 4.19 7.11
CA SER A 328 14.36 4.13 7.90
C SER A 328 13.73 5.52 7.87
N SER A 329 13.26 5.94 6.70
CA SER A 329 12.29 7.03 6.63
C SER A 329 10.91 6.44 6.82
N PRO A 330 10.07 7.03 7.69
CA PRO A 330 8.68 6.60 7.88
C PRO A 330 7.82 6.79 6.62
N HIS A 331 8.38 7.39 5.55
CA HIS A 331 7.67 7.67 4.33
C HIS A 331 8.09 6.73 3.20
N PHE A 332 7.11 5.91 2.80
CA PHE A 332 7.02 5.02 1.64
C PHE A 332 7.65 3.63 1.69
N LEU A 333 8.62 3.30 2.55
CA LEU A 333 9.55 2.23 2.15
C LEU A 333 10.13 1.29 3.23
N SER A 334 9.59 1.14 4.44
CA SER A 334 9.85 -0.10 5.22
C SER A 334 8.98 -0.28 6.47
N PRO A 335 8.60 -1.53 6.80
CA PRO A 335 8.64 -2.70 5.93
C PRO A 335 7.37 -2.81 5.07
N PHE A 336 7.54 -2.83 3.75
CA PHE A 336 6.46 -3.19 2.82
C PHE A 336 5.96 -4.60 3.19
N PRO A 337 4.65 -4.81 3.42
CA PRO A 337 4.15 -6.11 3.87
C PRO A 337 4.47 -7.18 2.83
N SER A 338 5.27 -8.17 3.20
CA SER A 338 5.54 -9.31 2.32
C SER A 338 4.36 -10.26 2.31
N ILE A 339 4.04 -10.81 1.14
CA ILE A 339 3.14 -11.98 1.03
C ILE A 339 3.90 -13.30 1.18
N ILE A 340 5.24 -13.24 1.27
CA ILE A 340 6.06 -14.41 1.56
C ILE A 340 5.79 -14.78 3.01
N ASN A 341 5.30 -16.00 3.19
CA ASN A 341 4.99 -16.52 4.50
C ASN A 341 6.29 -16.72 5.29
N THR A 342 6.58 -15.80 6.21
CA THR A 342 7.66 -15.94 7.20
C THR A 342 7.14 -16.49 8.53
N GLU A 343 5.85 -16.89 8.62
CA GLU A 343 5.20 -17.36 9.87
C GLU A 343 5.85 -18.61 10.49
N ASN A 344 6.83 -19.23 9.84
CA ASN A 344 7.64 -20.29 10.47
C ASN A 344 8.61 -19.80 11.57
N LYS A 345 8.67 -18.50 11.91
CA LYS A 345 9.56 -18.01 12.98
C LYS A 345 8.88 -17.63 14.30
N TYR A 346 7.55 -17.49 14.36
CA TYR A 346 6.88 -16.95 15.56
C TYR A 346 5.63 -17.69 16.03
N ILE A 347 5.33 -18.87 15.48
CA ILE A 347 4.31 -19.73 16.05
C ILE A 347 5.02 -20.76 16.93
N ASP A 348 5.11 -20.47 18.22
CA ASP A 348 5.39 -21.49 19.22
C ASP A 348 4.29 -22.56 19.11
N LYS A 349 4.68 -23.77 18.70
CA LYS A 349 3.79 -24.91 18.49
C LYS A 349 3.09 -25.36 19.78
N ASN A 350 3.49 -24.80 20.93
CA ASN A 350 2.93 -25.11 22.24
C ASN A 350 1.78 -24.19 22.70
N GLN A 351 1.24 -23.33 21.82
CA GLN A 351 0.04 -22.51 22.13
C GLN A 351 -1.17 -22.82 21.24
N ILE A 352 -1.39 -24.10 20.96
CA ILE A 352 -2.67 -24.63 20.48
C ILE A 352 -3.30 -25.36 21.68
N PRO A 353 -4.45 -24.89 22.22
CA PRO A 353 -5.24 -25.69 23.16
C PRO A 353 -5.78 -26.96 22.48
#